data_AF-A0A838V189-F1
#
_entry.id   AF-A0A838V189-F1
#
_cell.length_a   1.000
_cell.length_b   1.000
_cell.length_c   1.000
_cell.angle_alpha   90.00
_cell.angle_beta   90.00
_cell.angle_gamma   90.00
#
_symmetry.space_group_name_H-M   'P 1'
#
loop_
_entity.id
_entity.type
_entity.pdbx_description
1 polymer ?
#
loop_
_entity_poly.entity_id
_entity_poly.type
_entity_poly.pdbx_seq_one_letter_code
_entity_poly.pdbx_strand_id
1 'polypeptide(L)' 'MSGDGARLREISARLREIAAELDGEGASDEQAAALAAEAAGLSAEAVEEANRRAREAAEDRELPG' A
#
# COMPACT_ATOMS: atom_id res chain seq x y z
N MET A 1 11.91 5.97 15.60
CA MET A 1 11.43 6.47 14.29
C MET A 1 10.32 5.54 13.85
N SER A 2 9.08 6.01 13.88
CA SER A 2 7.88 5.19 13.73
C SER A 2 7.91 4.40 12.42
N GLY A 3 7.85 3.07 12.53
CA GLY A 3 7.96 2.12 11.42
C GLY A 3 6.82 2.24 10.40
N ASP A 4 5.73 2.87 10.80
CA ASP A 4 4.52 3.01 10.01
C ASP A 4 4.82 3.71 8.69
N GLY A 5 5.48 4.88 8.72
CA GLY A 5 5.91 5.62 7.53
C GLY A 5 6.66 4.80 6.47
N ALA A 6 7.41 3.78 6.89
CA ALA A 6 8.11 2.89 5.98
C ALA A 6 7.15 1.96 5.23
N ARG A 7 6.10 1.46 5.88
CA ARG A 7 5.18 0.48 5.29
C ARG A 7 4.39 1.00 4.09
N LEU A 8 3.80 2.20 4.19
CA LEU A 8 3.13 2.82 3.03
C LEU A 8 4.09 3.06 1.85
N ARG A 9 5.36 3.36 2.13
CA ARG A 9 6.37 3.54 1.08
C ARG A 9 6.73 2.22 0.42
N GLU A 10 6.87 1.15 1.19
CA GLU A 10 7.08 -0.20 0.68
C GLU A 10 5.92 -0.65 -0.21
N ILE A 11 4.68 -0.51 0.28
CA ILE A 11 3.47 -0.84 -0.49
C ILE A 11 3.44 -0.03 -1.80
N SER A 12 3.71 1.28 -1.73
CA SER A 12 3.75 2.14 -2.91
C SER A 12 4.83 1.75 -3.91
N ALA A 13 6.00 1.31 -3.43
CA ALA A 13 7.08 0.83 -4.30
C ALA A 13 6.67 -0.47 -5.00
N ARG A 14 6.11 -1.43 -4.25
CA ARG A 14 5.66 -2.71 -4.81
C ARG A 14 4.52 -2.54 -5.82
N LEU A 15 3.57 -1.65 -5.56
CA LEU A 15 2.49 -1.33 -6.51
C LEU A 15 3.02 -0.75 -7.83
N ARG A 16 4.12 0.03 -7.80
CA ARG A 16 4.76 0.55 -9.02
C ARG A 16 5.48 -0.55 -9.79
N GLU A 17 6.14 -1.48 -9.11
CA GLU A 17 6.76 -2.65 -9.74
C GLU A 17 5.69 -3.49 -10.43
N ILE A 18 4.59 -3.82 -9.74
CA ILE A 18 3.47 -4.57 -10.32
C ILE A 18 2.90 -3.86 -11.55
N ALA A 19 2.71 -2.54 -11.47
CA ALA A 19 2.21 -1.77 -12.62
C ALA A 19 3.17 -1.83 -13.81
N ALA A 20 4.49 -1.77 -13.57
CA ALA A 20 5.49 -1.90 -14.64
C ALA A 20 5.56 -3.33 -15.21
N GLU A 21 5.39 -4.35 -14.37
CA GLU A 21 5.32 -5.76 -14.80
C GLU A 21 4.08 -6.02 -15.68
N LEU A 22 2.94 -5.41 -15.35
CA LEU A 22 1.69 -5.52 -16.12
C LEU A 22 1.72 -4.73 -17.44
N ASP A 23 2.41 -3.59 -17.49
CA ASP A 23 2.54 -2.75 -18.70
C ASP A 23 3.58 -3.34 -19.69
N GLY A 24 4.42 -4.26 -19.23
CA GLY A 24 5.41 -4.93 -20.05
C GLY A 24 4.80 -5.89 -21.09
N GLU A 25 5.38 -5.92 -22.29
CA GLU A 25 5.07 -6.91 -23.31
C GLU A 25 5.63 -8.29 -22.89
N GLY A 26 4.85 -9.08 -22.15
CA GLY A 26 5.26 -10.43 -21.76
C GLY A 26 4.53 -11.06 -20.59
N ALA A 27 3.68 -10.33 -19.87
CA ALA A 27 2.84 -10.94 -18.85
C ALA A 27 1.80 -11.87 -19.50
N SER A 28 1.82 -13.15 -19.12
CA SER A 28 0.72 -14.05 -19.46
C SER A 28 -0.56 -13.64 -18.70
N ASP A 29 -1.73 -14.05 -19.18
CA ASP A 29 -3.00 -13.77 -18.49
C ASP A 29 -3.00 -14.28 -17.03
N GLU A 30 -2.35 -15.43 -16.79
CA GLU A 30 -2.21 -16.00 -15.44
C GLU A 30 -1.30 -15.16 -14.54
N GLN A 31 -0.17 -14.68 -15.07
CA GLN A 31 0.72 -13.76 -14.36
C GLN A 31 0.04 -12.42 -14.09
N ALA A 32 -0.67 -11.89 -15.07
CA ALA A 32 -1.41 -10.64 -14.93
C ALA A 32 -2.51 -10.75 -13.86
N ALA A 33 -3.22 -11.88 -13.81
CA ALA A 33 -4.22 -12.14 -12.77
C ALA A 33 -3.58 -12.23 -11.36
N ALA A 34 -2.43 -12.90 -11.23
CA ALA A 34 -1.72 -13.00 -9.96
C ALA A 34 -1.22 -11.62 -9.47
N LEU A 35 -0.61 -10.85 -10.37
CA LEU A 35 -0.15 -9.49 -10.11
C LEU A 35 -1.30 -8.54 -9.72
N ALA A 36 -2.44 -8.64 -10.42
CA ALA A 36 -3.63 -7.87 -10.09
C ALA A 36 -4.19 -8.23 -8.69
N ALA A 37 -4.19 -9.51 -8.33
CA ALA A 37 -4.60 -9.96 -7.01
C ALA A 37 -3.66 -9.44 -5.90
N GLU A 38 -2.34 -9.47 -6.14
CA GLU A 38 -1.35 -8.89 -5.24
C GLU A 38 -1.57 -7.38 -5.06
N ALA A 39 -1.76 -6.64 -6.16
CA ALA A 39 -2.01 -5.21 -6.12
C ALA A 39 -3.30 -4.85 -5.35
N ALA A 40 -4.35 -5.67 -5.49
CA ALA A 40 -5.59 -5.48 -4.75
C ALA A 40 -5.38 -5.64 -3.23
N GLY A 41 -4.64 -6.66 -2.81
CA GLY A 41 -4.30 -6.89 -1.39
C GLY A 41 -3.47 -5.75 -0.80
N LEU A 42 -2.43 -5.33 -1.52
CA LEU A 42 -1.59 -4.20 -1.13
C LEU A 42 -2.36 -2.88 -1.04
N SER A 43 -3.29 -2.64 -1.96
CA SER A 43 -4.14 -1.44 -1.94
C SER A 43 -5.05 -1.41 -0.72
N ALA A 44 -5.63 -2.56 -0.34
CA ALA A 44 -6.43 -2.67 0.87
C ALA A 44 -5.59 -2.37 2.13
N GLU A 45 -4.40 -2.96 2.22
CA GLU A 45 -3.47 -2.71 3.34
C GLU A 45 -3.08 -1.23 3.43
N ALA A 46 -2.81 -0.57 2.30
CA ALA A 46 -2.48 0.86 2.28
C ALA A 46 -3.61 1.73 2.83
N VAL A 47 -4.86 1.40 2.52
CA VAL A 47 -6.04 2.13 3.03
C VAL A 47 -6.18 1.93 4.54
N GLU A 48 -6.03 0.70 5.03
CA GLU A 48 -6.08 0.40 6.47
C GLU A 48 -4.99 1.16 7.24
N GLU A 49 -3.77 1.14 6.73
CA GLU A 49 -2.63 1.84 7.31
C GLU A 49 -2.80 3.37 7.29
N ALA A 50 -3.30 3.94 6.18
CA ALA A 50 -3.59 5.37 6.10
C ALA A 50 -4.68 5.78 7.10
N ASN A 51 -5.73 4.96 7.25
CA ASN A 51 -6.79 5.18 8.21
C ASN A 51 -6.30 5.05 9.66
N ARG A 52 -5.45 4.07 9.96
CA ARG A 52 -4.80 3.92 11.28
C ARG A 52 -4.06 5.20 11.67
N ARG A 53 -3.21 5.71 10.78
CA ARG A 53 -2.46 6.96 11.06
C ARG A 53 -3.34 8.18 11.20
N ALA A 54 -4.41 8.27 10.40
CA ALA A 54 -5.35 9.37 10.52
C ALA A 54 -6.02 9.39 11.91
N ARG A 55 -6.32 8.21 12.47
CA ARG A 55 -6.84 8.07 13.84
C ARG A 55 -5.80 8.42 14.89
N GLU A 56 -4.59 7.86 14.80
CA GLU A 56 -3.48 8.16 15.72
C GLU A 56 -3.16 9.67 15.75
N ALA A 57 -3.12 10.32 14.58
CA ALA A 57 -2.90 11.75 14.47
C ALA A 57 -4.06 12.60 15.03
N ALA A 58 -5.29 12.06 15.07
CA ALA A 58 -6.43 12.71 15.70
C ALA A 58 -6.37 12.56 17.23
N GLU A 59 -6.05 11.36 17.72
CA GLU A 59 -5.92 11.05 19.15
C GLU A 59 -4.79 11.86 19.81
N ASP A 60 -3.63 11.98 19.16
CA ASP A 60 -2.51 12.84 19.61
C ASP A 60 -2.91 14.33 19.72
N ARG A 61 -3.93 14.75 18.95
CA ARG A 61 -4.39 16.14 18.88
C ARG A 61 -5.48 16.45 19.91
N GLU A 62 -6.10 15.43 20.50
CA GLU A 62 -7.21 15.52 21.47
C GLU A 62 -6.76 15.38 22.94
N LEU A 63 -5.46 15.25 23.24
CA LEU A 63 -4.94 15.37 24.61
C LEU A 63 -4.68 16.85 24.97
N PRO A 64 -5.59 17.55 25.69
CA PRO A 64 -5.24 18.79 26.35
C PRO A 64 -4.31 18.47 27.54
N GLY A 65 -3.17 19.15 27.59
CA GLY A 65 -2.39 19.28 28.82
C GLY A 65 -3.12 20.10 29.87
#